data_AF-A0A6J4THN7-F1
#
_entry.id   AF-A0A6J4THN7-F1
#
_cell.length_a   1.000
_cell.length_b   1.000
_cell.length_c   1.000
_cell.angle_alpha   90.00
_cell.angle_beta   90.00
_cell.angle_gamma   90.00
#
_symmetry.space_group_name_H-M   'P 1'
#
loop_
_entity.id
_entity.type
_entity.pdbx_description
1 polymer ?
#
loop_
_entity_poly.entity_id
_entity_poly.type
_entity_poly.pdbx_seq_one_letter_code
_entity_poly.pdbx_strand_id
1 'polypeptide(L)'
;MKRIFALIIGFFCFSQVSDAQHEHHMMHDTTSPKQMTDTMHMEGMDMGKDSSMHKSHHNSMSHVSMSHAYSLNLPMNRNGSGTAWLPDASPMYGYMFHSPKWMYMLHGNLFLRYNNQDFTNKGSRGDSKIDAPDWLMFMGQRQVGKNGLFHFSTMFSLDAPIGGGAGYPLLFQSGEAYQGKSIVDRQHPHDLFSELSVSYSQALSKKVDVFAYVGYPGEPALGPVAFMHRPSALDNPDAPISHHWVDATHITFGVATLGVRYGDWKIEGSSFTGREADENRYALDKPLFDSWSGRLSYNPSQNWALQV
;
A
#
# COMPACT_ATOMS: atom_id res chain seq x y z
N MET A 1 -30.22 -24.39 -18.17
CA MET A 1 -29.30 -23.28 -18.53
C MET A 1 -30.05 -22.04 -19.03
N LYS A 2 -30.98 -21.45 -18.25
CA LYS A 2 -31.67 -20.19 -18.61
C LYS A 2 -31.99 -19.29 -17.40
N ARG A 3 -31.39 -19.55 -16.23
CA ARG A 3 -31.62 -18.77 -14.99
C ARG A 3 -30.38 -18.14 -14.37
N ILE A 4 -29.20 -18.31 -14.99
CA ILE A 4 -27.94 -17.71 -14.52
C ILE A 4 -27.63 -16.39 -15.26
N PHE A 5 -28.29 -16.10 -16.39
CA PHE A 5 -28.04 -14.89 -17.18
C PHE A 5 -28.72 -13.62 -16.65
N ALA A 6 -29.58 -13.71 -15.62
CA ALA A 6 -30.35 -12.58 -15.12
C ALA A 6 -29.62 -11.77 -14.02
N LEU A 7 -28.48 -12.23 -13.52
CA LEU A 7 -27.75 -11.55 -12.43
C LEU A 7 -26.67 -10.57 -12.92
N ILE A 8 -26.38 -10.50 -14.22
CA ILE A 8 -25.32 -9.63 -14.77
C ILE A 8 -25.84 -8.28 -15.29
N ILE A 9 -27.16 -8.06 -15.34
CA ILE A 9 -27.75 -6.82 -15.91
C ILE A 9 -28.18 -5.81 -14.82
N GLY A 10 -27.96 -6.11 -13.54
CA GLY A 10 -28.42 -5.26 -12.42
C GLY A 10 -27.49 -4.12 -11.99
N PHE A 11 -26.26 -4.00 -12.50
CA PHE A 11 -25.26 -3.06 -11.98
C PHE A 11 -24.96 -1.84 -12.87
N PHE A 12 -25.68 -1.69 -13.99
CA PHE A 12 -25.58 -0.50 -14.84
C PHE A 12 -26.82 0.37 -14.65
N CYS A 13 -26.81 1.25 -13.63
CA CYS A 13 -27.53 2.55 -13.62
C CYS A 13 -27.38 3.25 -12.28
N PHE A 14 -26.18 3.74 -11.97
CA PHE A 14 -25.98 4.92 -11.12
C PHE A 14 -24.69 5.63 -11.56
N SER A 15 -24.73 6.26 -12.73
CA SER A 15 -23.73 7.25 -13.11
C SER A 15 -24.10 8.57 -12.42
N GLN A 16 -23.61 8.78 -11.19
CA GLN A 16 -23.42 10.13 -10.69
C GLN A 16 -22.23 10.71 -11.45
N VAL A 17 -22.48 11.74 -12.27
CA VAL A 17 -21.42 12.54 -12.90
C VAL A 17 -20.65 13.20 -11.75
N SER A 18 -19.50 12.63 -11.41
CA SER A 18 -18.51 13.30 -10.58
C SER A 18 -17.53 13.96 -11.55
N ASP A 19 -17.65 15.28 -11.70
CA ASP A 19 -16.62 16.09 -12.34
C ASP A 19 -15.31 15.88 -11.57
N ALA A 20 -14.38 15.15 -12.16
CA ALA A 20 -13.02 15.07 -11.67
C ALA A 20 -12.33 16.42 -11.97
N GLN A 21 -12.34 17.33 -11.00
CA GLN A 21 -11.43 18.48 -11.02
C GLN A 21 -10.00 17.98 -10.86
N HIS A 22 -9.27 17.92 -11.97
CA HIS A 22 -7.82 17.73 -11.99
C HIS A 22 -7.14 19.04 -11.56
N GLU A 23 -6.86 19.22 -10.27
CA GLU A 23 -5.92 20.25 -9.83
C GLU A 23 -4.50 19.68 -9.79
N HIS A 24 -3.71 20.06 -10.79
CA HIS A 24 -2.27 19.91 -10.78
C HIS A 24 -1.66 20.94 -9.82
N HIS A 25 -1.34 20.55 -8.60
CA HIS A 25 -0.44 21.35 -7.77
C HIS A 25 1.02 21.08 -8.18
N MET A 26 1.52 21.97 -9.04
CA MET A 26 2.95 22.17 -9.27
C MET A 26 3.62 22.51 -7.93
N MET A 27 4.54 21.66 -7.46
CA MET A 27 5.44 22.02 -6.38
C MET A 27 6.36 23.15 -6.84
N HIS A 28 6.22 24.33 -6.23
CA HIS A 28 7.23 25.38 -6.32
C HIS A 28 8.48 24.95 -5.55
N ASP A 29 9.54 24.66 -6.30
CA ASP A 29 10.89 24.46 -5.78
C ASP A 29 11.40 25.75 -5.13
N THR A 30 11.77 25.67 -3.85
CA THR A 30 12.36 26.78 -3.09
C THR A 30 13.60 26.31 -2.35
N THR A 31 14.68 26.11 -3.08
CA THR A 31 16.07 26.12 -2.59
C THR A 31 16.94 26.81 -3.65
N SER A 32 17.87 27.74 -3.42
CA SER A 32 18.56 28.31 -2.26
C SER A 32 19.35 29.56 -2.73
N PRO A 33 20.06 30.32 -1.87
CA PRO A 33 20.37 31.74 -2.06
C PRO A 33 21.60 32.04 -2.93
N LYS A 34 21.59 33.17 -3.64
CA LYS A 34 22.80 33.83 -4.15
C LYS A 34 22.77 35.32 -3.87
N GLN A 35 23.67 35.72 -2.99
CA GLN A 35 24.06 37.09 -2.70
C GLN A 35 25.04 37.53 -3.79
N MET A 36 24.67 38.51 -4.63
CA MET A 36 25.62 39.35 -5.36
C MET A 36 25.06 40.76 -5.44
N THR A 37 25.92 41.68 -5.03
CA THR A 37 25.80 43.14 -5.00
C THR A 37 25.65 43.71 -6.40
N ASP A 38 24.75 44.68 -6.58
CA ASP A 38 25.10 45.86 -7.36
C ASP A 38 24.25 47.08 -7.00
N THR A 39 24.94 48.22 -7.03
CA THR A 39 24.52 49.58 -6.69
C THR A 39 23.49 50.18 -7.65
N MET A 40 22.58 51.02 -7.15
CA MET A 40 22.31 52.40 -7.61
C MET A 40 21.08 53.02 -6.90
N HIS A 41 20.97 54.33 -7.03
CA HIS A 41 20.49 55.32 -6.06
C HIS A 41 19.12 55.92 -6.44
N MET A 42 18.42 56.47 -5.44
CA MET A 42 17.46 57.61 -5.43
C MET A 42 15.94 57.42 -5.70
N GLU A 43 15.20 57.86 -4.66
CA GLU A 43 14.05 58.78 -4.60
C GLU A 43 12.65 58.43 -5.16
N GLY A 44 11.69 58.38 -4.21
CA GLY A 44 10.47 59.18 -4.26
C GLY A 44 9.22 58.53 -4.86
N MET A 45 8.22 58.27 -4.01
CA MET A 45 6.87 58.86 -4.11
C MET A 45 5.91 58.23 -3.08
N ASP A 46 5.35 59.11 -2.27
CA ASP A 46 4.22 58.89 -1.37
C ASP A 46 2.90 58.97 -2.16
N MET A 47 2.03 57.97 -2.00
CA MET A 47 0.61 58.03 -2.38
C MET A 47 -0.19 57.14 -1.44
N GLY A 48 -0.84 57.76 -0.46
CA GLY A 48 -1.87 57.10 0.35
C GLY A 48 -3.12 56.75 -0.45
N LYS A 49 -3.85 55.73 0.01
CA LYS A 49 -5.30 55.74 0.21
C LYS A 49 -5.82 54.42 0.76
N ASP A 50 -6.83 54.57 1.60
CA ASP A 50 -7.70 53.58 2.21
C ASP A 50 -8.05 52.39 1.31
N SER A 51 -7.95 51.19 1.88
CA SER A 51 -8.92 50.13 1.62
C SER A 51 -9.01 49.21 2.83
N SER A 52 -10.11 49.35 3.55
CA SER A 52 -10.59 48.43 4.58
C SER A 52 -10.88 47.06 3.96
N MET A 53 -9.85 46.22 3.86
CA MET A 53 -10.03 44.82 3.48
C MET A 53 -10.57 44.03 4.68
N HIS A 54 -11.85 43.68 4.56
CA HIS A 54 -12.53 42.62 5.29
C HIS A 54 -11.58 41.42 5.49
N LYS A 55 -11.20 41.16 6.75
CA LYS A 55 -10.55 39.90 7.12
C LYS A 55 -11.59 38.78 7.04
N SER A 56 -11.80 38.22 5.86
CA SER A 56 -12.35 36.88 5.71
C SER A 56 -11.36 35.92 6.37
N HIS A 57 -11.71 35.48 7.58
CA HIS A 57 -11.09 34.34 8.23
C HIS A 57 -11.34 33.11 7.35
N HIS A 58 -10.47 32.89 6.36
CA HIS A 58 -10.28 31.57 5.79
C HIS A 58 -9.64 30.73 6.89
N ASN A 59 -10.49 30.04 7.65
CA ASN A 59 -10.10 28.85 8.38
C ASN A 59 -9.53 27.90 7.32
N SER A 60 -8.21 27.90 7.16
CA SER A 60 -7.51 26.81 6.52
C SER A 60 -7.90 25.57 7.31
N MET A 61 -8.85 24.80 6.79
CA MET A 61 -8.96 23.41 7.19
C MET A 61 -7.59 22.83 6.87
N SER A 62 -6.74 22.70 7.89
CA SER A 62 -5.52 21.92 7.79
C SER A 62 -5.98 20.60 7.21
N HIS A 63 -5.54 20.28 5.98
CA HIS A 63 -5.73 18.96 5.42
C HIS A 63 -5.06 18.00 6.41
N VAL A 64 -5.86 17.44 7.31
CA VAL A 64 -5.39 16.41 8.23
C VAL A 64 -5.12 15.24 7.31
N SER A 65 -3.84 15.03 7.00
CA SER A 65 -3.39 13.89 6.22
C SER A 65 -3.24 12.70 7.15
N MET A 66 -3.52 11.51 6.61
CA MET A 66 -3.25 10.28 7.34
C MET A 66 -1.74 10.19 7.58
N SER A 67 -1.35 9.82 8.79
CA SER A 67 0.05 9.54 9.14
C SER A 67 0.44 8.13 8.70
N HIS A 68 1.71 7.80 8.89
CA HIS A 68 2.19 6.42 8.86
C HIS A 68 1.42 5.52 9.85
N ALA A 69 1.26 4.24 9.50
CA ALA A 69 0.48 3.26 10.27
C ALA A 69 1.01 3.00 11.68
N TYR A 70 2.32 3.18 11.89
CA TYR A 70 3.01 2.90 13.17
C TYR A 70 3.67 4.14 13.79
N SER A 71 3.34 5.35 13.33
CA SER A 71 3.87 6.58 13.93
C SER A 71 3.02 7.80 13.61
N LEU A 72 2.74 8.61 14.63
CA LEU A 72 2.12 9.93 14.48
C LEU A 72 3.05 10.97 13.83
N ASN A 73 4.35 10.66 13.71
CA ASN A 73 5.39 11.62 13.34
C ASN A 73 6.03 11.31 11.98
N LEU A 74 5.52 10.32 11.24
CA LEU A 74 6.02 9.93 9.92
C LEU A 74 4.92 10.12 8.86
N PRO A 75 5.32 10.43 7.61
CA PRO A 75 4.37 10.56 6.51
C PRO A 75 3.77 9.20 6.13
N MET A 76 2.50 9.19 5.69
CA MET A 76 1.83 7.98 5.19
C MET A 76 2.57 7.34 4.01
N ASN A 77 3.21 8.13 3.15
CA ASN A 77 3.96 7.67 1.98
C ASN A 77 5.08 6.66 2.31
N ARG A 78 5.56 6.64 3.57
CA ARG A 78 6.54 5.66 4.05
C ARG A 78 5.92 4.26 4.25
N ASN A 79 4.60 4.14 4.34
CA ASN A 79 3.93 2.85 4.48
C ASN A 79 4.23 1.98 3.24
N GLY A 80 4.84 0.81 3.46
CA GLY A 80 4.83 -0.30 2.51
C GLY A 80 3.73 -1.30 2.86
N SER A 81 3.94 -2.56 2.48
CA SER A 81 3.13 -3.69 2.93
C SER A 81 3.52 -4.10 4.36
N GLY A 82 2.58 -4.65 5.12
CA GLY A 82 2.80 -5.04 6.51
C GLY A 82 3.42 -3.92 7.35
N THR A 83 4.61 -4.20 7.88
CA THR A 83 5.40 -3.21 8.63
C THR A 83 6.55 -2.61 7.82
N ALA A 84 6.71 -2.93 6.54
CA ALA A 84 7.84 -2.50 5.71
C ALA A 84 7.81 -1.00 5.38
N TRP A 85 8.96 -0.46 4.97
CA TRP A 85 9.11 0.96 4.63
C TRP A 85 9.43 1.19 3.16
N LEU A 86 8.73 2.16 2.58
CA LEU A 86 9.07 2.80 1.32
C LEU A 86 9.83 4.12 1.57
N PRO A 87 10.51 4.70 0.55
CA PRO A 87 10.95 6.09 0.59
C PRO A 87 9.76 7.04 0.82
N ASP A 88 9.96 8.16 1.53
CA ASP A 88 8.89 9.15 1.78
C ASP A 88 8.36 9.80 0.50
N ALA A 89 9.20 9.87 -0.54
CA ALA A 89 8.83 10.39 -1.85
C ALA A 89 7.99 9.41 -2.67
N SER A 90 7.71 8.21 -2.16
CA SER A 90 6.88 7.23 -2.87
C SER A 90 5.46 7.76 -3.02
N PRO A 91 4.86 7.69 -4.22
CA PRO A 91 3.48 8.10 -4.40
C PRO A 91 2.56 7.15 -3.61
N MET A 92 1.51 7.72 -3.02
CA MET A 92 0.48 6.98 -2.29
C MET A 92 -0.89 7.47 -2.80
N TYR A 93 -1.53 6.64 -3.61
CA TYR A 93 -2.83 6.96 -4.21
C TYR A 93 -3.93 6.29 -3.43
N GLY A 94 -4.98 7.02 -3.10
CA GLY A 94 -6.17 6.40 -2.52
C GLY A 94 -7.24 7.40 -2.21
N TYR A 95 -8.44 6.89 -2.02
CA TYR A 95 -9.57 7.68 -1.63
C TYR A 95 -9.57 7.81 -0.10
N MET A 96 -9.18 9.00 0.37
CA MET A 96 -9.16 9.32 1.79
C MET A 96 -10.50 9.92 2.22
N PHE A 97 -11.00 9.47 3.36
CA PHE A 97 -12.16 10.06 4.02
C PHE A 97 -12.00 9.94 5.53
N HIS A 98 -12.74 10.74 6.29
CA HIS A 98 -12.55 10.79 7.73
C HIS A 98 -13.86 11.04 8.47
N SER A 99 -13.84 10.68 9.75
CA SER A 99 -14.79 11.13 10.77
C SER A 99 -14.03 11.97 11.80
N PRO A 100 -14.67 12.57 12.82
CA PRO A 100 -13.97 13.43 13.77
C PRO A 100 -12.77 12.79 14.50
N LYS A 101 -12.74 11.46 14.62
CA LYS A 101 -11.67 10.73 15.34
C LYS A 101 -10.92 9.72 14.47
N TRP A 102 -11.41 9.44 13.28
CA TRP A 102 -10.87 8.38 12.42
C TRP A 102 -10.51 8.92 11.07
N MET A 103 -9.41 8.45 10.55
CA MET A 103 -9.02 8.59 9.16
C MET A 103 -9.14 7.24 8.49
N TYR A 104 -9.60 7.23 7.25
CA TYR A 104 -9.76 6.04 6.44
C TYR A 104 -9.16 6.25 5.07
N MET A 105 -8.74 5.16 4.46
CA MET A 105 -8.25 5.15 3.09
C MET A 105 -8.74 3.89 2.39
N LEU A 106 -9.28 4.07 1.18
CA LEU A 106 -9.45 3.00 0.20
C LEU A 106 -8.32 3.10 -0.82
N HIS A 107 -7.58 2.01 -0.99
CA HIS A 107 -6.42 1.88 -1.89
C HIS A 107 -6.60 0.60 -2.70
N GLY A 108 -6.38 0.60 -4.00
CA GLY A 108 -6.70 -0.59 -4.79
C GLY A 108 -6.20 -0.51 -6.22
N ASN A 109 -6.22 -1.65 -6.89
CA ASN A 109 -5.93 -1.77 -8.32
C ASN A 109 -6.82 -2.86 -8.96
N LEU A 110 -7.12 -2.70 -10.24
CA LEU A 110 -7.86 -3.65 -11.07
C LEU A 110 -7.40 -3.54 -12.52
N PHE A 111 -6.86 -4.61 -13.08
CA PHE A 111 -6.42 -4.65 -14.46
C PHE A 111 -7.23 -5.63 -15.30
N LEU A 112 -8.15 -5.16 -16.13
CA LEU A 112 -8.83 -6.04 -17.10
C LEU A 112 -7.93 -6.31 -18.30
N ARG A 113 -7.57 -7.58 -18.55
CA ARG A 113 -6.64 -7.91 -19.64
C ARG A 113 -6.91 -9.24 -20.33
N TYR A 114 -6.37 -9.34 -21.56
CA TYR A 114 -6.14 -10.60 -22.25
C TYR A 114 -4.64 -10.88 -22.25
N ASN A 115 -4.25 -11.97 -21.60
CA ASN A 115 -2.88 -12.42 -21.41
C ASN A 115 -2.61 -13.58 -22.36
N ASN A 116 -1.54 -13.51 -23.16
CA ASN A 116 -1.08 -14.61 -24.01
C ASN A 116 0.44 -14.73 -23.91
N GLN A 117 0.88 -15.77 -23.22
CA GLN A 117 2.29 -16.02 -22.93
C GLN A 117 3.03 -16.78 -24.05
N ASP A 118 2.36 -17.17 -25.14
CA ASP A 118 2.99 -17.68 -26.36
C ASP A 118 2.15 -17.33 -27.59
N PHE A 119 2.16 -16.05 -27.95
CA PHE A 119 1.36 -15.56 -29.08
C PHE A 119 1.76 -16.19 -30.44
N THR A 120 2.96 -16.78 -30.52
CA THR A 120 3.43 -17.44 -31.74
C THR A 120 3.02 -18.91 -31.83
N ASN A 121 2.54 -19.50 -30.73
CA ASN A 121 2.25 -20.93 -30.58
C ASN A 121 3.42 -21.83 -31.01
N LYS A 122 4.66 -21.41 -30.77
CA LYS A 122 5.87 -22.17 -31.11
C LYS A 122 6.43 -22.95 -29.92
N GLY A 123 6.08 -22.56 -28.71
CA GLY A 123 6.50 -23.20 -27.47
C GLY A 123 5.51 -24.27 -27.01
N SER A 124 5.83 -24.88 -25.87
CA SER A 124 4.99 -25.90 -25.22
C SER A 124 4.59 -25.53 -23.79
N ARG A 125 4.98 -24.33 -23.32
CA ARG A 125 4.80 -23.88 -21.92
C ARG A 125 3.83 -22.70 -21.77
N GLY A 126 3.56 -21.96 -22.85
CA GLY A 126 2.67 -20.81 -22.82
C GLY A 126 1.19 -21.20 -22.76
N ASP A 127 0.37 -20.27 -22.29
CA ASP A 127 -1.09 -20.38 -22.23
C ASP A 127 -1.69 -18.98 -22.39
N SER A 128 -3.01 -18.89 -22.61
CA SER A 128 -3.72 -17.61 -22.72
C SER A 128 -4.98 -17.54 -21.88
N LYS A 129 -5.34 -16.33 -21.45
CA LYS A 129 -6.44 -16.11 -20.53
C LYS A 129 -6.97 -14.68 -20.59
N ILE A 130 -8.28 -14.53 -20.38
CA ILE A 130 -8.84 -13.26 -19.92
C ILE A 130 -8.86 -13.32 -18.40
N ASP A 131 -8.15 -12.41 -17.75
CA ASP A 131 -8.03 -12.33 -16.31
C ASP A 131 -8.11 -10.87 -15.84
N ALA A 132 -8.25 -10.71 -14.52
CA ALA A 132 -8.31 -9.41 -13.89
C ALA A 132 -7.56 -9.40 -12.56
N PRO A 133 -6.21 -9.29 -12.56
CA PRO A 133 -5.45 -9.15 -11.33
C PRO A 133 -5.96 -7.94 -10.55
N ASP A 134 -6.34 -8.17 -9.30
CA ASP A 134 -6.96 -7.15 -8.48
C ASP A 134 -6.62 -7.28 -7.00
N TRP A 135 -6.66 -6.12 -6.34
CA TRP A 135 -6.69 -6.04 -4.90
C TRP A 135 -7.35 -4.73 -4.45
N LEU A 136 -8.02 -4.80 -3.31
CA LEU A 136 -8.63 -3.65 -2.64
C LEU A 136 -8.24 -3.67 -1.18
N MET A 137 -7.72 -2.55 -0.69
CA MET A 137 -7.40 -2.30 0.69
C MET A 137 -8.32 -1.27 1.31
N PHE A 138 -8.74 -1.56 2.54
CA PHE A 138 -9.41 -0.62 3.40
C PHE A 138 -8.61 -0.47 4.69
N MET A 139 -8.08 0.73 4.90
CA MET A 139 -7.26 1.10 6.04
C MET A 139 -7.98 2.12 6.91
N GLY A 140 -7.73 2.07 8.21
CA GLY A 140 -8.25 3.06 9.13
C GLY A 140 -7.35 3.28 10.32
N GLN A 141 -7.26 4.52 10.78
CA GLN A 141 -6.51 4.85 11.99
C GLN A 141 -7.16 5.94 12.83
N ARG A 142 -6.85 5.92 14.12
CA ARG A 142 -7.25 6.94 15.09
C ARG A 142 -6.18 7.16 16.13
N GLN A 143 -6.01 8.42 16.53
CA GLN A 143 -5.22 8.75 17.69
C GLN A 143 -5.92 8.24 18.97
N VAL A 144 -5.14 7.67 19.89
CA VAL A 144 -5.58 7.16 21.19
C VAL A 144 -4.82 7.89 22.29
N GLY A 145 -5.53 8.69 23.08
CA GLY A 145 -4.89 9.59 24.04
C GLY A 145 -4.07 10.67 23.33
N LYS A 146 -2.94 11.07 23.94
CA LYS A 146 -2.07 12.09 23.35
C LYS A 146 -1.05 11.52 22.37
N ASN A 147 -0.59 10.30 22.61
CA ASN A 147 0.60 9.74 21.96
C ASN A 147 0.38 8.36 21.33
N GLY A 148 -0.80 7.75 21.50
CA GLY A 148 -1.12 6.46 20.92
C GLY A 148 -1.72 6.60 19.53
N LEU A 149 -1.52 5.60 18.69
CA LEU A 149 -2.16 5.44 17.39
C LEU A 149 -2.64 4.00 17.28
N PHE A 150 -3.92 3.84 16.98
CA PHE A 150 -4.48 2.56 16.60
C PHE A 150 -4.70 2.57 15.09
N HIS A 151 -4.28 1.52 14.40
CA HIS A 151 -4.44 1.35 12.96
C HIS A 151 -4.94 -0.07 12.66
N PHE A 152 -5.79 -0.21 11.65
CA PHE A 152 -6.15 -1.49 11.06
C PHE A 152 -6.01 -1.43 9.54
N SER A 153 -5.68 -2.56 8.94
CA SER A 153 -5.65 -2.75 7.49
C SER A 153 -6.40 -4.02 7.14
N THR A 154 -7.08 -3.99 6.00
CA THR A 154 -7.70 -5.14 5.38
C THR A 154 -7.37 -5.12 3.90
N MET A 155 -7.10 -6.27 3.31
CA MET A 155 -6.84 -6.42 1.89
C MET A 155 -7.64 -7.59 1.34
N PHE A 156 -8.34 -7.33 0.23
CA PHE A 156 -9.23 -8.26 -0.45
C PHE A 156 -8.78 -8.47 -1.89
N SER A 157 -9.01 -9.66 -2.43
CA SER A 157 -8.82 -9.95 -3.85
C SER A 157 -9.97 -10.77 -4.43
N LEU A 158 -10.34 -10.47 -5.68
CA LEU A 158 -11.28 -11.21 -6.50
C LEU A 158 -10.56 -12.05 -7.58
N ASP A 159 -9.24 -12.26 -7.45
CA ASP A 159 -8.44 -13.11 -8.34
C ASP A 159 -9.02 -14.53 -8.45
N ALA A 160 -9.37 -15.14 -7.32
CA ALA A 160 -9.89 -16.51 -7.30
C ALA A 160 -11.23 -16.69 -8.02
N PRO A 161 -12.28 -15.86 -7.80
CA PRO A 161 -13.54 -15.98 -8.53
C PRO A 161 -13.45 -15.57 -10.01
N ILE A 162 -12.53 -14.65 -10.39
CA ILE A 162 -12.39 -14.20 -11.79
C ILE A 162 -11.42 -15.10 -12.57
N GLY A 163 -10.24 -15.32 -12.00
CA GLY A 163 -9.15 -16.10 -12.57
C GLY A 163 -9.23 -17.60 -12.27
N GLY A 164 -10.03 -18.06 -11.32
CA GLY A 164 -10.08 -19.47 -10.94
C GLY A 164 -8.81 -19.96 -10.20
N GLY A 165 -8.87 -21.16 -9.61
CA GLY A 165 -7.83 -21.64 -8.69
C GLY A 165 -6.44 -21.84 -9.28
N ALA A 166 -6.33 -22.08 -10.60
CA ALA A 166 -5.03 -22.17 -11.28
C ALA A 166 -4.40 -20.79 -11.58
N GLY A 167 -5.10 -19.69 -11.28
CA GLY A 167 -4.64 -18.32 -11.54
C GLY A 167 -4.39 -18.03 -13.02
N TYR A 168 -3.41 -17.17 -13.34
CA TYR A 168 -3.15 -16.71 -14.71
C TYR A 168 -1.81 -17.21 -15.27
N PRO A 169 -1.70 -17.41 -16.60
CA PRO A 169 -0.43 -17.78 -17.24
C PRO A 169 0.65 -16.73 -17.02
N LEU A 170 1.82 -17.15 -16.55
CA LEU A 170 2.97 -16.27 -16.37
C LEU A 170 4.25 -17.10 -16.48
N LEU A 171 4.89 -17.08 -17.65
CA LEU A 171 6.03 -17.96 -17.91
C LEU A 171 7.16 -17.75 -16.90
N PHE A 172 7.82 -18.86 -16.54
CA PHE A 172 8.90 -18.95 -15.55
C PHE A 172 8.48 -18.71 -14.11
N GLN A 173 7.21 -18.41 -13.85
CA GLN A 173 6.73 -18.29 -12.48
C GLN A 173 6.69 -19.65 -11.81
N SER A 174 7.02 -19.63 -10.53
CA SER A 174 6.92 -20.74 -9.58
C SER A 174 6.20 -20.23 -8.35
N GLY A 175 5.48 -21.08 -7.62
CA GLY A 175 4.87 -20.68 -6.36
C GLY A 175 4.18 -21.85 -5.67
N GLU A 176 3.07 -21.52 -5.00
CA GLU A 176 2.20 -22.44 -4.27
C GLU A 176 1.72 -23.67 -5.09
N ALA A 177 0.93 -24.53 -4.44
CA ALA A 177 0.31 -25.68 -5.09
C ALA A 177 -1.10 -25.38 -5.60
N TYR A 178 -1.50 -26.08 -6.66
CA TYR A 178 -2.89 -26.19 -7.08
C TYR A 178 -3.20 -27.64 -7.44
N GLN A 179 -4.27 -28.18 -6.85
CA GLN A 179 -4.64 -29.60 -6.91
C GLN A 179 -3.49 -30.53 -6.47
N GLY A 180 -2.78 -30.14 -5.42
CA GLY A 180 -1.66 -30.89 -4.87
C GLY A 180 -0.39 -30.93 -5.75
N LYS A 181 -0.29 -30.07 -6.77
CA LYS A 181 0.89 -29.95 -7.64
C LYS A 181 1.45 -28.53 -7.57
N SER A 182 2.77 -28.40 -7.45
CA SER A 182 3.43 -27.10 -7.53
C SER A 182 3.10 -26.39 -8.83
N ILE A 183 2.81 -25.10 -8.74
CA ILE A 183 2.54 -24.26 -9.89
C ILE A 183 3.85 -23.95 -10.62
N VAL A 184 3.79 -24.09 -11.95
CA VAL A 184 4.87 -23.73 -12.88
C VAL A 184 4.22 -22.98 -14.05
N ASP A 185 4.87 -21.89 -14.48
CA ASP A 185 4.42 -21.03 -15.58
C ASP A 185 3.07 -20.34 -15.36
N ARG A 186 2.67 -20.19 -14.09
CA ARG A 186 1.45 -19.47 -13.69
C ARG A 186 1.68 -18.73 -12.39
N GLN A 187 0.94 -17.65 -12.21
CA GLN A 187 0.78 -17.00 -10.90
C GLN A 187 -0.52 -17.50 -10.28
N HIS A 188 -0.46 -17.90 -9.00
CA HIS A 188 -1.67 -18.29 -8.26
C HIS A 188 -2.51 -17.07 -7.88
N PRO A 189 -3.83 -17.22 -7.72
CA PRO A 189 -4.67 -16.14 -7.20
C PRO A 189 -4.35 -15.89 -5.73
N HIS A 190 -4.50 -14.64 -5.29
CA HIS A 190 -4.53 -14.37 -3.86
C HIS A 190 -5.78 -14.99 -3.22
N ASP A 191 -5.67 -15.27 -1.92
CA ASP A 191 -6.83 -15.58 -1.09
C ASP A 191 -7.76 -14.36 -1.00
N LEU A 192 -9.06 -14.61 -0.79
CA LEU A 192 -10.06 -13.55 -0.66
C LEU A 192 -9.65 -12.48 0.35
N PHE A 193 -8.99 -12.91 1.44
CA PHE A 193 -8.35 -12.03 2.39
C PHE A 193 -6.84 -12.21 2.27
N SER A 194 -6.15 -11.15 1.85
CA SER A 194 -4.68 -11.11 1.77
C SER A 194 -4.08 -10.34 2.96
N GLU A 195 -4.88 -9.53 3.64
CA GLU A 195 -4.50 -8.91 4.90
C GLU A 195 -5.73 -8.73 5.80
N LEU A 196 -5.58 -9.06 7.08
CA LEU A 196 -6.46 -8.67 8.18
C LEU A 196 -5.57 -8.35 9.37
N SER A 197 -5.22 -7.07 9.52
CA SER A 197 -4.23 -6.66 10.50
C SER A 197 -4.70 -5.52 11.39
N VAL A 198 -4.17 -5.52 12.61
CA VAL A 198 -4.31 -4.40 13.55
C VAL A 198 -2.96 -4.09 14.16
N SER A 199 -2.79 -2.83 14.52
CA SER A 199 -1.58 -2.36 15.17
C SER A 199 -1.86 -1.25 16.16
N TYR A 200 -0.96 -1.15 17.11
CA TYR A 200 -0.93 -0.05 18.06
C TYR A 200 0.50 0.45 18.18
N SER A 201 0.67 1.77 18.07
CA SER A 201 1.96 2.43 18.34
C SER A 201 1.81 3.48 19.42
N GLN A 202 2.84 3.60 20.25
CA GLN A 202 2.95 4.62 21.29
C GLN A 202 4.17 5.49 21.01
N ALA A 203 3.94 6.78 20.77
CA ALA A 203 5.00 7.78 20.64
C ALA A 203 5.58 8.11 22.03
N LEU A 204 6.82 7.73 22.27
CA LEU A 204 7.58 8.11 23.47
C LEU A 204 8.20 9.50 23.31
N SER A 205 8.54 9.87 22.08
CA SER A 205 8.92 11.23 21.67
C SER A 205 8.62 11.41 20.17
N LYS A 206 8.89 12.60 19.61
CA LYS A 206 8.79 12.82 18.16
C LYS A 206 9.70 11.89 17.34
N LYS A 207 10.77 11.37 17.95
CA LYS A 207 11.76 10.50 17.30
C LYS A 207 11.63 9.04 17.71
N VAL A 208 10.80 8.71 18.70
CA VAL A 208 10.75 7.35 19.25
C VAL A 208 9.32 6.86 19.32
N ASP A 209 9.05 5.77 18.60
CA ASP A 209 7.79 5.05 18.66
C ASP A 209 8.07 3.59 18.99
N VAL A 210 7.24 3.00 19.83
CA VAL A 210 7.18 1.55 20.03
C VAL A 210 5.86 1.05 19.48
N PHE A 211 5.86 -0.08 18.79
CA PHE A 211 4.63 -0.61 18.19
C PHE A 211 4.51 -2.12 18.30
N ALA A 212 3.26 -2.56 18.25
CA ALA A 212 2.87 -3.95 18.08
C ALA A 212 1.94 -4.06 16.86
N TYR A 213 2.12 -5.14 16.09
CA TYR A 213 1.34 -5.48 14.91
C TYR A 213 0.94 -6.95 14.99
N VAL A 214 -0.30 -7.26 14.62
CA VAL A 214 -0.76 -8.63 14.45
C VAL A 214 -1.56 -8.74 13.16
N GLY A 215 -1.37 -9.84 12.43
CA GLY A 215 -2.02 -10.10 11.15
C GLY A 215 -2.51 -11.54 11.03
N TYR A 216 -3.69 -11.72 10.44
CA TYR A 216 -4.29 -13.03 10.17
C TYR A 216 -5.26 -13.01 8.97
N PRO A 217 -4.76 -12.88 7.73
CA PRO A 217 -3.34 -12.90 7.33
C PRO A 217 -2.64 -11.54 7.47
N GLY A 218 -1.31 -11.54 7.36
CA GLY A 218 -0.48 -10.33 7.34
C GLY A 218 0.97 -10.65 6.95
N GLU A 219 1.85 -9.66 7.09
CA GLU A 219 3.25 -9.80 6.66
C GLU A 219 4.23 -9.68 7.84
N PRO A 220 5.11 -10.67 8.06
CA PRO A 220 6.15 -10.59 9.06
C PRO A 220 7.25 -9.59 8.64
N ALA A 221 8.10 -9.20 9.59
CA ALA A 221 9.31 -8.42 9.32
C ALA A 221 10.37 -9.29 8.62
N LEU A 222 10.08 -9.69 7.37
CA LEU A 222 10.91 -10.54 6.53
C LEU A 222 10.71 -10.14 5.07
N GLY A 223 11.82 -9.97 4.35
CA GLY A 223 11.76 -9.61 2.93
C GLY A 223 11.43 -8.13 2.68
N PRO A 224 11.45 -7.72 1.40
CA PRO A 224 11.06 -6.39 0.96
C PRO A 224 9.56 -6.20 1.00
N VAL A 225 9.12 -4.94 0.88
CA VAL A 225 7.73 -4.56 0.58
C VAL A 225 7.17 -5.49 -0.51
N ALA A 226 5.99 -6.07 -0.33
CA ALA A 226 5.31 -6.90 -1.33
C ALA A 226 5.19 -6.15 -2.66
N PHE A 227 5.42 -6.83 -3.78
CA PHE A 227 5.65 -6.18 -5.08
C PHE A 227 4.54 -5.19 -5.47
N MET A 228 3.28 -5.54 -5.20
CA MET A 228 2.10 -4.74 -5.51
C MET A 228 2.05 -3.39 -4.77
N HIS A 229 2.73 -3.27 -3.63
CA HIS A 229 2.86 -2.03 -2.88
C HIS A 229 4.07 -1.20 -3.31
N ARG A 230 4.88 -1.67 -4.27
CA ARG A 230 6.07 -0.94 -4.75
C ARG A 230 5.64 0.04 -5.85
N PRO A 231 6.18 1.28 -5.86
CA PRO A 231 5.92 2.22 -6.95
C PRO A 231 6.21 1.67 -8.36
N SER A 232 7.19 0.76 -8.48
CA SER A 232 7.54 0.11 -9.75
C SER A 232 6.47 -0.83 -10.31
N ALA A 233 5.49 -1.23 -9.50
CA ALA A 233 4.42 -2.15 -9.90
C ALA A 233 3.09 -1.43 -10.19
N LEU A 234 3.01 -0.11 -10.00
CA LEU A 234 1.75 0.64 -10.11
C LEU A 234 0.99 0.39 -11.42
N ASP A 235 1.73 0.37 -12.53
CA ASP A 235 1.19 0.16 -13.88
C ASP A 235 1.53 -1.22 -14.44
N ASN A 236 2.00 -2.15 -13.61
CA ASN A 236 2.35 -3.51 -14.03
C ASN A 236 1.35 -4.53 -13.46
N PRO A 237 0.52 -5.15 -14.31
CA PRO A 237 -0.45 -6.16 -13.87
C PRO A 237 0.16 -7.52 -13.53
N ASP A 238 1.45 -7.75 -13.83
CA ASP A 238 2.13 -9.02 -13.59
C ASP A 238 2.97 -9.03 -12.31
N ALA A 239 2.91 -10.15 -11.60
CA ALA A 239 3.86 -10.43 -10.53
C ALA A 239 5.29 -10.55 -11.10
N PRO A 240 6.31 -10.00 -10.43
CA PRO A 240 7.69 -10.23 -10.83
C PRO A 240 8.07 -11.70 -10.60
N ILE A 241 9.02 -12.21 -11.39
CA ILE A 241 9.55 -13.58 -11.28
C ILE A 241 10.03 -13.89 -9.85
N SER A 242 10.57 -12.88 -9.15
CA SER A 242 11.09 -13.04 -7.80
C SER A 242 10.03 -13.11 -6.71
N HIS A 243 8.74 -12.94 -7.00
CA HIS A 243 7.69 -12.76 -5.99
C HIS A 243 7.69 -13.87 -4.93
N HIS A 244 7.60 -15.12 -5.37
CA HIS A 244 7.64 -16.32 -4.50
C HIS A 244 8.99 -16.59 -3.84
N TRP A 245 10.02 -15.83 -4.19
CA TRP A 245 11.37 -16.00 -3.66
C TRP A 245 11.73 -14.97 -2.62
N VAL A 246 11.18 -13.75 -2.72
CA VAL A 246 11.61 -12.63 -1.88
C VAL A 246 10.49 -12.05 -1.03
N ASP A 247 9.23 -12.09 -1.47
CA ASP A 247 8.08 -11.50 -0.77
C ASP A 247 6.88 -12.45 -0.62
N ALA A 248 7.12 -13.77 -0.67
CA ALA A 248 6.09 -14.80 -0.49
C ALA A 248 5.33 -14.70 0.85
N THR A 249 5.96 -14.19 1.89
CA THR A 249 5.39 -14.14 3.25
C THR A 249 4.36 -13.02 3.47
N HIS A 250 4.03 -12.22 2.45
CA HIS A 250 3.15 -11.06 2.60
C HIS A 250 1.68 -11.40 2.96
N ILE A 251 1.24 -12.65 2.71
CA ILE A 251 -0.10 -13.16 3.03
C ILE A 251 -0.08 -14.25 4.12
N THR A 252 0.84 -14.17 5.07
CA THR A 252 1.02 -15.21 6.08
C THR A 252 -0.14 -15.25 7.09
N PHE A 253 -0.74 -16.42 7.28
CA PHE A 253 -1.72 -16.66 8.34
C PHE A 253 -1.06 -16.82 9.71
N GLY A 254 -1.07 -15.72 10.47
CA GLY A 254 -0.57 -15.67 11.84
C GLY A 254 0.78 -15.01 11.87
N VAL A 255 0.76 -13.71 12.16
CA VAL A 255 1.94 -12.87 12.33
C VAL A 255 1.76 -12.04 13.59
N ALA A 256 2.82 -11.96 14.39
CA ALA A 256 2.93 -11.01 15.49
C ALA A 256 4.29 -10.34 15.42
N THR A 257 4.30 -9.01 15.38
CA THR A 257 5.52 -8.20 15.24
C THR A 257 5.58 -7.16 16.36
N LEU A 258 6.76 -7.00 16.94
CA LEU A 258 7.10 -5.88 17.82
C LEU A 258 8.23 -5.09 17.20
N GLY A 259 8.19 -3.76 17.33
CA GLY A 259 9.24 -2.93 16.80
C GLY A 259 9.39 -1.59 17.51
N VAL A 260 10.56 -1.00 17.28
CA VAL A 260 10.94 0.31 17.80
C VAL A 260 11.50 1.13 16.66
N ARG A 261 10.99 2.35 16.50
CA ARG A 261 11.56 3.37 15.63
C ARG A 261 12.41 4.33 16.45
N TYR A 262 13.59 4.68 15.94
CA TYR A 262 14.41 5.80 16.42
C TYR A 262 14.83 6.71 15.25
N GLY A 263 14.14 7.83 15.09
CA GLY A 263 14.35 8.75 13.97
C GLY A 263 14.07 8.05 12.65
N ASP A 264 15.11 7.96 11.82
CA ASP A 264 15.06 7.31 10.49
C ASP A 264 15.39 5.82 10.53
N TRP A 265 15.64 5.26 11.71
CA TRP A 265 15.89 3.84 11.92
C TRP A 265 14.68 3.14 12.50
N LYS A 266 14.51 1.86 12.17
CA LYS A 266 13.54 0.98 12.80
C LYS A 266 14.11 -0.42 12.92
N ILE A 267 13.96 -1.02 14.10
CA ILE A 267 14.26 -2.43 14.34
C ILE A 267 12.98 -3.12 14.76
N GLU A 268 12.74 -4.31 14.22
CA GLU A 268 11.53 -5.08 14.47
C GLU A 268 11.82 -6.58 14.40
N GLY A 269 11.01 -7.36 15.11
CA GLY A 269 11.08 -8.81 15.13
C GLY A 269 9.68 -9.41 15.08
N SER A 270 9.55 -10.52 14.36
CA SER A 270 8.29 -11.21 14.14
C SER A 270 8.35 -12.67 14.56
N SER A 271 7.22 -13.18 15.05
CA SER A 271 6.89 -14.60 15.11
C SER A 271 5.74 -14.85 14.14
N PHE A 272 5.84 -15.89 13.31
CA PHE A 272 4.90 -16.15 12.23
C PHE A 272 4.83 -17.63 11.82
N THR A 273 3.85 -17.98 10.99
CA THR A 273 3.73 -19.31 10.36
C THR A 273 4.60 -19.38 9.11
N GLY A 274 5.67 -20.18 9.11
CA GLY A 274 6.68 -20.17 8.03
C GLY A 274 6.31 -20.97 6.78
N ARG A 275 5.12 -20.75 6.20
CA ARG A 275 4.62 -21.43 5.01
C ARG A 275 3.72 -20.49 4.19
N GLU A 276 3.69 -20.68 2.88
CA GLU A 276 2.68 -20.07 2.01
C GLU A 276 1.27 -20.60 2.33
N ALA A 277 0.24 -19.90 1.87
CA ALA A 277 -1.15 -20.30 2.06
C ALA A 277 -1.45 -21.61 1.31
N ASP A 278 -2.46 -22.34 1.76
CA ASP A 278 -2.94 -23.51 1.04
C ASP A 278 -3.76 -23.14 -0.22
N GLU A 279 -4.20 -24.15 -0.96
CA GLU A 279 -4.93 -23.94 -2.22
C GLU A 279 -6.39 -23.48 -2.02
N ASN A 280 -6.89 -23.41 -0.78
CA ASN A 280 -8.26 -23.02 -0.43
C ASN A 280 -8.38 -21.52 -0.18
N ARG A 281 -8.55 -20.78 -1.28
CA ARG A 281 -8.61 -19.31 -1.37
C ARG A 281 -9.66 -18.58 -0.54
N TYR A 282 -10.48 -19.30 0.22
CA TYR A 282 -11.57 -18.73 1.02
C TYR A 282 -11.49 -19.08 2.51
N ALA A 283 -10.58 -19.97 2.90
CA ALA A 283 -10.37 -20.32 4.30
C ALA A 283 -9.34 -19.39 4.96
N LEU A 284 -9.26 -19.46 6.29
CA LEU A 284 -8.15 -18.90 7.04
C LEU A 284 -7.30 -20.06 7.54
N ASP A 285 -6.03 -20.10 7.16
CA ASP A 285 -5.12 -21.19 7.53
C ASP A 285 -4.73 -21.14 9.00
N LYS A 286 -4.41 -22.29 9.58
CA LYS A 286 -4.10 -22.37 11.00
C LYS A 286 -2.82 -21.58 11.35
N PRO A 287 -2.86 -20.65 12.32
CA PRO A 287 -1.66 -19.91 12.72
C PRO A 287 -0.80 -20.77 13.66
N LEU A 288 0.40 -21.15 13.20
CA LEU A 288 1.30 -22.05 13.93
C LEU A 288 2.39 -21.32 14.72
N PHE A 289 2.77 -20.10 14.31
CA PHE A 289 3.85 -19.33 14.95
C PHE A 289 5.15 -20.15 15.14
N ASP A 290 5.53 -20.91 14.11
CA ASP A 290 6.66 -21.84 14.13
C ASP A 290 7.96 -21.28 13.54
N SER A 291 7.94 -20.00 13.13
CA SER A 291 9.05 -19.29 12.50
C SER A 291 9.23 -17.90 13.10
N TRP A 292 10.44 -17.34 12.93
CA TRP A 292 10.79 -16.02 13.43
C TRP A 292 11.71 -15.27 12.46
N SER A 293 11.65 -13.95 12.50
CA SER A 293 12.49 -13.07 11.69
C SER A 293 12.77 -11.75 12.41
N GLY A 294 13.71 -10.98 11.88
CA GLY A 294 13.91 -9.59 12.26
C GLY A 294 14.29 -8.76 11.05
N ARG A 295 13.99 -7.46 11.12
CA ARG A 295 14.34 -6.50 10.08
C ARG A 295 14.91 -5.24 10.70
N LEU A 296 15.99 -4.74 10.09
CA LEU A 296 16.53 -3.41 10.35
C LEU A 296 16.23 -2.54 9.12
N SER A 297 15.53 -1.42 9.31
CA SER A 297 15.24 -0.46 8.24
C SER A 297 15.89 0.90 8.50
N TYR A 298 16.27 1.59 7.43
CA TYR A 298 16.85 2.92 7.47
C TYR A 298 16.40 3.77 6.27
N ASN A 299 15.82 4.95 6.53
CA ASN A 299 15.46 5.92 5.50
C ASN A 299 16.33 7.19 5.62
N PRO A 300 17.55 7.21 5.05
CA PRO A 300 18.49 8.34 5.21
C PRO A 300 18.00 9.67 4.63
N SER A 301 17.06 9.60 3.68
CA SER A 301 16.42 10.76 3.07
C SER A 301 15.05 10.38 2.52
N GLN A 302 14.34 11.36 1.96
CA GLN A 302 13.02 11.13 1.36
C GLN A 302 13.03 10.15 0.17
N ASN A 303 14.18 9.96 -0.48
CA ASN A 303 14.30 9.19 -1.72
C ASN A 303 14.87 7.78 -1.52
N TRP A 304 15.26 7.42 -0.29
CA TRP A 304 15.92 6.15 -0.02
C TRP A 304 15.26 5.42 1.15
N ALA A 305 15.04 4.12 0.94
CA ALA A 305 14.68 3.17 1.98
C ALA A 305 15.59 1.94 1.84
N LEU A 306 16.24 1.58 2.93
CA LEU A 306 17.20 0.47 3.03
C LEU A 306 16.71 -0.50 4.09
N GLN A 307 16.94 -1.80 3.87
CA GLN A 307 16.60 -2.83 4.85
C GLN A 307 17.46 -4.09 4.72
N VAL A 308 17.57 -4.83 5.82
CA VAL A 308 18.16 -6.17 5.92
C VAL A 308 17.40 -7.01 6.92
#